data_AF-A0A7W4I6V9-F1
#
_entry.id   AF-A0A7W4I6V9-F1
#
_cell.length_a   1.000
_cell.length_b   1.000
_cell.length_c   1.000
_cell.angle_alpha   90.00
_cell.angle_beta   90.00
_cell.angle_gamma   90.00
#
_symmetry.space_group_name_H-M   'P 1'
#
loop_
_entity.id
_entity.type
_entity.pdbx_description
1 polymer ?
#
loop_
_entity_poly.entity_id
_entity_poly.type
_entity_poly.pdbx_seq_one_letter_code
_entity_poly.pdbx_strand_id
1 'polypeptide(L)'
;MTSDEFSSAAIALLRSAVGWQTAISKTLAVESRTVRRWLKDNETPPWVDARLAELIGAREISPWPRDEWLIGDSVAEDGRAREYIVHLMPPRFVARIVSLDENGLPDASEQPADVLSGVVYGANSETVLCEIDWIDEVPAGQMTALLEAACDAIDRA
;
A
#
# COMPACT_ATOMS: atom_id res chain seq x y z
N MET A 1 -29.44 3.28 -2.60
CA MET A 1 -28.20 2.50 -2.53
C MET A 1 -28.44 1.24 -1.70
N THR A 2 -28.11 0.09 -2.26
CA THR A 2 -28.24 -1.23 -1.61
C THR A 2 -27.17 -1.45 -0.54
N SER A 3 -27.30 -2.50 0.27
CA SER A 3 -26.29 -2.90 1.25
C SER A 3 -24.94 -3.21 0.61
N ASP A 4 -24.95 -3.87 -0.55
CA ASP A 4 -23.73 -4.26 -1.25
C ASP A 4 -23.03 -3.02 -1.82
N GLU A 5 -23.78 -2.12 -2.47
CA GLU A 5 -23.25 -0.84 -2.97
C GLU A 5 -22.66 0.00 -1.83
N PHE A 6 -23.37 0.10 -0.70
CA PHE A 6 -22.90 0.83 0.47
C PHE A 6 -21.65 0.19 1.07
N SER A 7 -21.61 -1.15 1.17
CA SER A 7 -20.45 -1.88 1.70
C SER A 7 -19.23 -1.68 0.80
N SER A 8 -19.39 -1.84 -0.52
CA SER A 8 -18.33 -1.60 -1.49
C SER A 8 -17.84 -0.16 -1.46
N ALA A 9 -18.73 0.83 -1.43
CA ALA A 9 -18.37 2.23 -1.35
C ALA A 9 -17.65 2.60 -0.05
N ALA A 10 -18.11 2.08 1.09
CA ALA A 10 -17.49 2.31 2.39
C ALA A 10 -16.11 1.64 2.50
N ILE A 11 -15.97 0.40 2.01
CA ILE A 11 -14.68 -0.31 1.98
C ILE A 11 -13.71 0.42 1.05
N ALA A 12 -14.16 0.88 -0.12
CA ALA A 12 -13.34 1.66 -1.03
C ALA A 12 -12.89 2.99 -0.40
N LEU A 13 -13.81 3.71 0.26
CA LEU A 13 -13.52 4.97 0.94
C LEU A 13 -12.51 4.79 2.09
N LEU A 14 -12.64 3.70 2.84
CA LEU A 14 -11.84 3.41 4.04
C LEU A 14 -10.58 2.57 3.75
N ARG A 15 -10.45 2.04 2.54
CA ARG A 15 -9.37 1.15 2.09
C ARG A 15 -9.16 -0.08 2.99
N SER A 16 -10.23 -0.59 3.60
CA SER A 16 -10.16 -1.78 4.45
C SER A 16 -11.50 -2.49 4.50
N ALA A 17 -11.48 -3.82 4.35
CA ALA A 17 -12.62 -4.69 4.58
C ALA A 17 -12.76 -5.14 6.05
N VAL A 18 -11.77 -4.85 6.90
CA VAL A 18 -11.78 -5.25 8.32
C VAL A 18 -12.22 -4.08 9.18
N GLY A 19 -13.26 -4.29 10.00
CA GLY A 19 -13.75 -3.25 10.93
C GLY A 19 -14.41 -2.03 10.26
N TRP A 20 -14.62 -2.07 8.94
CA TRP A 20 -15.11 -0.94 8.14
C TRP A 20 -16.44 -0.37 8.64
N GLN A 21 -17.34 -1.20 9.17
CA GLN A 21 -18.62 -0.75 9.73
C GLN A 21 -18.46 0.22 10.91
N THR A 22 -17.42 0.03 11.73
CA THR A 22 -17.11 0.90 12.87
C THR A 22 -16.37 2.17 12.41
N ALA A 23 -15.54 2.06 11.37
CA ALA A 23 -14.84 3.21 10.82
C ALA A 23 -15.79 4.13 10.02
N ILE A 24 -16.73 3.56 9.26
CA ILE A 24 -17.70 4.34 8.48
C ILE A 24 -18.73 5.01 9.39
N SER A 25 -19.10 4.37 10.52
CA SER A 25 -20.02 4.97 11.48
C SER A 25 -19.45 6.26 12.09
N LYS A 26 -18.15 6.26 12.44
CA LYS A 26 -17.44 7.48 12.87
C LYS A 26 -17.41 8.54 11.78
N THR A 27 -17.11 8.13 10.54
CA THR A 27 -17.02 9.04 9.38
C THR A 27 -18.36 9.69 9.05
N LEU A 28 -19.46 8.95 9.17
CA LEU A 28 -20.82 9.42 8.95
C LEU A 28 -21.46 10.04 10.20
N ALA A 29 -20.74 10.10 11.32
CA ALA A 29 -21.22 10.58 12.62
C ALA A 29 -22.52 9.89 13.10
N VAL A 30 -22.59 8.57 12.93
CA VAL A 30 -23.71 7.73 13.39
C VAL A 30 -23.22 6.60 14.29
N GLU A 31 -24.13 5.96 15.02
CA GLU A 31 -23.80 4.77 15.81
C GLU A 31 -23.52 3.56 14.91
N SER A 32 -22.55 2.70 15.27
CA SER A 32 -22.25 1.47 14.51
C SER A 32 -23.44 0.51 14.41
N ARG A 33 -24.37 0.53 15.37
CA ARG A 33 -25.62 -0.26 15.28
C ARG A 33 -26.52 0.20 14.13
N THR A 34 -26.49 1.50 13.82
CA THR A 34 -27.30 2.10 12.75
C THR A 34 -26.80 1.62 11.40
N VAL A 35 -25.48 1.57 11.20
CA VAL A 35 -24.84 0.99 10.01
C VAL A 35 -25.23 -0.49 9.84
N ARG A 36 -25.14 -1.30 10.90
CA ARG A 36 -25.55 -2.71 10.85
C ARG A 36 -27.03 -2.88 10.52
N ARG A 37 -27.88 -1.99 11.02
CA ARG A 37 -29.31 -1.99 10.73
C ARG A 37 -29.57 -1.70 9.25
N TRP A 38 -28.94 -0.68 8.67
CA TRP A 38 -29.05 -0.40 7.24
C TRP A 38 -28.65 -1.59 6.38
N LEU A 39 -27.55 -2.26 6.74
CA LEU A 39 -27.10 -3.46 6.03
C LEU A 39 -28.10 -4.61 6.10
N LYS A 40 -28.68 -4.82 7.28
CA LYS A 40 -29.69 -5.86 7.50
C LYS A 40 -30.99 -5.56 6.75
N ASP A 41 -31.41 -4.30 6.73
CA ASP A 41 -32.68 -3.86 6.17
C ASP A 41 -32.57 -3.60 4.65
N ASN A 42 -31.36 -3.73 4.08
CA ASN A 42 -31.03 -3.43 2.68
C ASN A 42 -31.43 -2.02 2.23
N GLU A 43 -31.37 -1.07 3.16
CA GLU A 43 -31.82 0.29 2.94
C GLU A 43 -30.89 1.28 3.64
N THR A 44 -30.32 2.20 2.87
CA THR A 44 -29.52 3.32 3.37
C THR A 44 -30.27 4.63 3.15
N PRO A 45 -30.22 5.58 4.12
CA PRO A 45 -30.85 6.88 3.95
C PRO A 45 -30.26 7.65 2.74
N PRO A 46 -31.08 8.42 1.99
CA PRO A 46 -30.61 9.12 0.79
C PRO A 46 -29.43 10.09 1.00
N TRP A 47 -29.32 10.69 2.19
CA TRP A 47 -28.21 11.59 2.51
C TRP A 47 -26.86 10.86 2.60
N VAL A 48 -26.86 9.56 2.89
CA VAL A 48 -25.62 8.76 3.00
C VAL A 48 -24.95 8.65 1.65
N ASP A 49 -25.72 8.46 0.58
CA ASP A 49 -25.21 8.41 -0.79
C ASP A 49 -24.54 9.74 -1.17
N ALA A 50 -25.24 10.87 -0.96
CA ALA A 50 -24.68 12.20 -1.19
C ALA A 50 -23.42 12.46 -0.35
N ARG A 51 -23.40 12.00 0.91
CA ARG A 51 -22.24 12.17 1.81
C ARG A 51 -21.07 11.29 1.41
N LEU A 52 -21.31 10.06 0.96
CA LEU A 52 -20.25 9.20 0.43
C LEU A 52 -19.70 9.77 -0.88
N ALA A 53 -20.56 10.22 -1.80
CA ALA A 53 -20.14 10.89 -3.02
C ALA A 53 -19.31 12.16 -2.72
N GLU A 54 -19.72 12.95 -1.74
CA GLU A 54 -18.93 14.10 -1.25
C GLU A 54 -17.59 13.66 -0.65
N LEU A 55 -17.55 12.64 0.21
CA LEU A 55 -16.30 12.16 0.82
C LEU A 55 -15.35 11.53 -0.20
N ILE A 56 -15.90 10.91 -1.24
CA ILE A 56 -15.17 10.34 -2.38
C ILE A 56 -14.68 11.46 -3.31
N GLY A 57 -15.48 12.51 -3.54
CA GLY A 57 -15.20 13.60 -4.47
C GLY A 57 -14.46 14.81 -3.88
N ALA A 58 -14.56 15.08 -2.57
CA ALA A 58 -13.86 16.15 -1.86
C ALA A 58 -12.43 15.76 -1.45
N ARG A 59 -12.09 14.47 -1.57
CA ARG A 59 -10.71 14.04 -1.70
C ARG A 59 -10.39 14.11 -3.19
N GLU A 60 -9.69 15.17 -3.59
CA GLU A 60 -8.99 15.20 -4.87
C GLU A 60 -8.37 13.82 -5.11
N ILE A 61 -8.88 13.12 -6.13
CA ILE A 61 -8.36 11.82 -6.53
C ILE A 61 -6.98 12.14 -7.08
N SER A 62 -5.97 11.95 -6.23
CA SER A 62 -4.56 12.07 -6.59
C SER A 62 -4.35 11.40 -7.96
N PRO A 63 -3.72 12.10 -8.94
CA PRO A 63 -3.48 11.56 -10.29
C PRO A 63 -2.43 10.44 -10.30
N TRP A 64 -1.87 10.11 -9.13
CA TRP A 64 -0.92 9.03 -8.95
C TRP A 64 -1.63 7.67 -8.90
N PRO A 65 -1.01 6.57 -9.36
CA PRO A 65 -1.60 5.24 -9.37
C PRO A 65 -2.20 4.87 -8.00
N ARG A 66 -3.34 4.16 -8.02
CA ARG A 66 -4.06 3.70 -6.81
C ARG A 66 -3.34 2.60 -6.05
N ASP A 67 -2.25 2.10 -6.61
CA ASP A 67 -1.55 0.96 -6.10
C ASP A 67 -0.85 1.33 -4.80
N GLU A 68 -0.99 0.46 -3.80
CA GLU A 68 -0.26 0.57 -2.53
C GLU A 68 1.26 0.56 -2.76
N TRP A 69 1.66 -0.09 -3.85
CA TRP A 69 3.02 -0.35 -4.26
C TRP A 69 3.25 0.22 -5.65
N LEU A 70 4.33 0.98 -5.81
CA LEU A 70 4.85 1.38 -7.11
C LEU A 70 6.22 0.76 -7.30
N ILE A 71 6.40 -0.01 -8.37
CA ILE A 71 7.69 -0.52 -8.78
C ILE A 71 8.13 0.28 -10.01
N GLY A 72 9.36 0.77 -9.95
CA GLY A 72 9.93 1.55 -11.04
C GLY A 72 11.36 1.11 -11.34
N ASP A 73 11.65 0.97 -12.61
CA ASP A 73 12.98 0.68 -13.14
C ASP A 73 13.59 1.93 -13.79
N SER A 74 14.92 1.97 -13.79
CA SER A 74 15.69 2.94 -14.55
C SER A 74 16.95 2.27 -15.09
N VAL A 75 17.36 2.66 -16.30
CA VAL A 75 18.58 2.17 -16.92
C VAL A 75 19.54 3.35 -17.04
N ALA A 76 20.75 3.21 -16.48
CA ALA A 76 21.79 4.23 -16.63
C ALA A 76 22.40 4.24 -18.03
N GLU A 77 23.17 5.29 -18.33
CA GLU A 77 23.91 5.40 -19.60
C GLU A 77 24.89 4.23 -19.84
N ASP A 78 25.34 3.56 -18.77
CA ASP A 78 26.20 2.38 -18.83
C ASP A 78 25.43 1.06 -19.08
N GLY A 79 24.11 1.15 -19.28
CA GLY A 79 23.23 0.02 -19.59
C GLY A 79 22.80 -0.81 -18.39
N ARG A 80 23.20 -0.43 -17.16
CA ARG A 80 22.84 -1.17 -15.94
C ARG A 80 21.52 -0.69 -15.36
N ALA A 81 20.73 -1.65 -14.90
CA ALA A 81 19.41 -1.43 -14.32
C ALA A 81 19.53 -0.94 -12.87
N ARG A 82 18.47 -0.27 -12.44
CA ARG A 82 18.24 0.08 -11.04
C ARG A 82 16.74 0.12 -10.81
N GLU A 83 16.29 -0.77 -9.94
CA GLU A 83 14.88 -0.95 -9.62
C GLU A 83 14.57 -0.50 -8.19
N TYR A 84 13.35 0.00 -8.00
CA TYR A 84 12.87 0.49 -6.73
C TYR A 84 11.43 0.06 -6.51
N ILE A 85 11.10 -0.17 -5.24
CA ILE A 85 9.74 -0.28 -4.75
C ILE A 85 9.43 0.87 -3.81
N VAL A 86 8.24 1.45 -3.97
CA VAL A 86 7.73 2.54 -3.14
C VAL A 86 6.41 2.11 -2.51
N HIS A 87 6.34 2.16 -1.18
CA HIS A 87 5.09 2.05 -0.45
C HIS A 87 4.43 3.43 -0.38
N LEU A 88 3.30 3.59 -1.05
CA LEU A 88 2.62 4.87 -1.19
C LEU A 88 1.66 5.18 -0.03
N MET A 89 1.41 4.22 0.85
CA MET A 89 0.54 4.35 2.02
C MET A 89 1.35 4.54 3.32
N PRO A 90 0.86 5.28 4.32
CA PRO A 90 1.55 5.36 5.60
C PRO A 90 1.65 3.98 6.30
N PRO A 91 2.81 3.63 6.87
CA PRO A 91 4.08 4.36 6.81
C PRO A 91 4.76 4.20 5.44
N ARG A 92 5.04 5.33 4.80
CA ARG A 92 5.64 5.37 3.46
C ARG A 92 7.14 5.14 3.53
N PHE A 93 7.65 4.42 2.54
CA PHE A 93 9.08 4.20 2.37
C PHE A 93 9.42 3.91 0.92
N VAL A 94 10.71 4.03 0.62
CA VAL A 94 11.31 3.61 -0.65
C VAL A 94 12.37 2.57 -0.33
N ALA A 95 12.44 1.50 -1.11
CA ALA A 95 13.50 0.53 -1.04
C ALA A 95 14.03 0.24 -2.44
N ARG A 96 15.33 -0.02 -2.53
CA ARG A 96 15.95 -0.49 -3.77
C ARG A 96 15.80 -2.01 -3.88
N ILE A 97 15.39 -2.48 -5.06
CA ILE A 97 15.39 -3.91 -5.41
C ILE A 97 16.73 -4.22 -6.07
N VAL A 98 17.39 -5.28 -5.64
CA VAL A 98 18.68 -5.70 -6.19
C VAL A 98 18.69 -7.20 -6.42
N SER A 99 18.96 -7.62 -7.65
CA SER A 99 19.30 -9.01 -7.97
C SER A 99 20.72 -9.35 -7.56
N LEU A 100 20.90 -10.54 -7.00
CA LEU A 100 22.17 -11.06 -6.50
C LEU A 100 22.70 -12.21 -7.36
N ASP A 101 24.02 -12.31 -7.43
CA ASP A 101 24.74 -13.44 -8.00
C ASP A 101 24.87 -14.63 -7.02
N GLU A 102 25.51 -15.71 -7.46
CA GLU A 102 25.75 -16.91 -6.64
C GLU A 102 26.61 -16.67 -5.39
N ASN A 103 27.29 -15.52 -5.31
CA ASN A 103 28.11 -15.11 -4.18
C ASN A 103 27.37 -14.15 -3.22
N GLY A 104 26.11 -13.81 -3.51
CA GLY A 104 25.32 -12.85 -2.75
C GLY A 104 25.74 -11.40 -2.97
N LEU A 105 26.39 -11.09 -4.10
CA LEU A 105 26.76 -9.74 -4.52
C LEU A 105 25.79 -9.24 -5.60
N PRO A 106 25.63 -7.92 -5.79
CA PRO A 106 24.79 -7.40 -6.87
C PRO A 106 25.22 -7.98 -8.22
N ASP A 107 24.25 -8.42 -9.01
CA ASP A 107 24.50 -8.96 -10.34
C ASP A 107 25.21 -7.93 -11.24
N ALA A 108 25.95 -8.38 -12.26
CA ALA A 108 26.67 -7.48 -13.16
C ALA A 108 25.75 -6.51 -13.93
N SER A 109 24.48 -6.86 -14.10
CA SER A 109 23.44 -6.01 -14.69
C SER A 109 22.95 -4.89 -13.78
N GLU A 110 23.26 -4.94 -12.47
CA GLU A 110 22.84 -3.96 -11.47
C GLU A 110 23.83 -2.81 -11.35
N GLN A 111 23.31 -1.60 -11.11
CA GLN A 111 24.16 -0.51 -10.62
C GLN A 111 24.76 -0.85 -9.25
N PRO A 112 25.88 -0.23 -8.84
CA PRO A 112 26.46 -0.47 -7.53
C PRO A 112 25.42 -0.23 -6.42
N ALA A 113 25.26 -1.20 -5.52
CA ALA A 113 24.28 -1.17 -4.45
C ALA A 113 24.94 -1.49 -3.11
N ASP A 114 24.50 -0.82 -2.05
CA ASP A 114 24.91 -1.17 -0.70
C ASP A 114 24.01 -2.29 -0.14
N VAL A 115 24.45 -3.54 -0.34
CA VAL A 115 23.75 -4.74 0.13
C VAL A 115 24.34 -5.31 1.43
N LEU A 116 25.23 -4.58 2.09
CA LEU A 116 25.93 -5.03 3.30
C LEU A 116 25.70 -4.11 4.49
N SER A 117 25.58 -2.81 4.25
CA SER A 117 25.40 -1.80 5.29
C SER A 117 23.93 -1.38 5.42
N GLY A 118 23.54 -0.99 6.64
CA GLY A 118 22.16 -0.59 6.93
C GLY A 118 21.18 -1.76 7.04
N VAL A 119 19.91 -1.50 6.72
CA VAL A 119 18.85 -2.51 6.73
C VAL A 119 18.78 -3.15 5.35
N VAL A 120 19.05 -4.46 5.31
CA VAL A 120 18.93 -5.30 4.12
C VAL A 120 17.96 -6.42 4.43
N TYR A 121 16.99 -6.63 3.55
CA TYR A 121 15.93 -7.61 3.71
C TYR A 121 15.88 -8.56 2.53
N GLY A 122 15.95 -9.86 2.78
CA GLY A 122 15.88 -10.87 1.71
C GLY A 122 14.46 -11.03 1.23
N ALA A 123 14.20 -10.73 -0.04
CA ALA A 123 12.93 -11.07 -0.67
C ALA A 123 12.90 -12.56 -1.03
N ASN A 124 13.99 -13.06 -1.61
CA ASN A 124 14.22 -14.47 -1.87
C ASN A 124 15.74 -14.75 -1.88
N SER A 125 16.18 -15.90 -2.41
CA SER A 125 17.61 -16.25 -2.47
C SER A 125 18.44 -15.42 -3.45
N GLU A 126 17.79 -14.76 -4.40
CA GLU A 126 18.39 -14.03 -5.53
C GLU A 126 18.03 -12.55 -5.54
N THR A 127 17.16 -12.08 -4.63
CA THR A 127 16.67 -10.70 -4.59
C THR A 127 16.66 -10.17 -3.16
N VAL A 128 17.18 -8.96 -2.99
CA VAL A 128 17.14 -8.23 -1.72
C VAL A 128 16.52 -6.84 -1.87
N LEU A 129 15.95 -6.36 -0.78
CA LEU A 129 15.63 -4.97 -0.54
C LEU A 129 16.75 -4.32 0.26
N CYS A 130 17.32 -3.24 -0.24
CA CYS A 130 18.34 -2.45 0.46
C CYS A 130 18.11 -0.95 0.27
N GLU A 131 19.02 -0.12 0.81
CA GLU A 131 18.95 1.35 0.71
C GLU A 131 17.57 1.88 1.13
N ILE A 132 17.00 1.32 2.21
CA ILE A 132 15.62 1.59 2.64
C ILE A 132 15.55 2.99 3.29
N ASP A 133 14.75 3.87 2.69
CA ASP A 133 14.47 5.21 3.20
C ASP A 133 13.03 5.33 3.71
N TRP A 134 12.89 5.57 5.01
CA TRP A 134 11.59 5.70 5.67
C TRP A 134 11.15 7.16 5.66
N ILE A 135 10.04 7.43 4.96
CA ILE A 135 9.46 8.77 4.87
C ILE A 135 8.63 9.08 6.12
N ASP A 136 7.92 8.08 6.63
CA ASP A 136 7.11 8.17 7.85
C ASP A 136 7.73 7.35 9.00
N GLU A 137 7.39 7.71 10.24
CA GLU A 137 7.78 6.94 11.40
C GLU A 137 7.13 5.54 11.37
N VAL A 138 7.95 4.51 11.55
CA VAL A 138 7.48 3.12 11.57
C VAL A 138 7.03 2.75 12.98
N PRO A 139 5.79 2.30 13.16
CA PRO A 139 5.37 1.79 14.46
C PRO A 139 6.20 0.58 14.88
N ALA A 140 6.54 0.50 16.16
CA ALA A 140 7.35 -0.59 16.70
C ALA A 140 6.78 -1.97 16.32
N GLY A 141 7.63 -2.82 15.73
CA GLY A 141 7.28 -4.17 15.31
C GLY A 141 6.56 -4.29 13.96
N GLN A 142 6.29 -3.19 13.24
CA GLN A 142 5.64 -3.26 11.92
C GLN A 142 6.63 -3.33 10.75
N MET A 143 7.90 -3.01 10.98
CA MET A 143 8.92 -2.96 9.93
C MET A 143 9.01 -4.26 9.13
N THR A 144 9.11 -5.42 9.80
CA THR A 144 9.20 -6.72 9.13
C THR A 144 7.97 -7.00 8.26
N ALA A 145 6.76 -6.75 8.79
CA ALA A 145 5.53 -6.99 8.03
C ALA A 145 5.41 -6.12 6.78
N LEU A 146 5.91 -4.88 6.84
CA LEU A 146 5.94 -3.97 5.68
C LEU A 146 6.94 -4.44 4.62
N LEU A 147 8.09 -4.98 5.04
CA LEU A 147 9.09 -5.53 4.13
C LEU A 147 8.63 -6.86 3.52
N GLU A 148 7.96 -7.73 4.29
CA GLU A 148 7.28 -8.93 3.76
C GLU A 148 6.23 -8.56 2.70
N ALA A 149 5.38 -7.57 2.99
CA ALA A 149 4.38 -7.10 2.05
C ALA A 149 5.00 -6.50 0.77
N ALA A 150 6.17 -5.86 0.88
CA ALA A 150 6.93 -5.37 -0.27
C ALA A 150 7.43 -6.54 -1.14
N CYS A 151 7.94 -7.61 -0.53
CA CYS A 151 8.34 -8.82 -1.26
C CYS A 151 7.15 -9.45 -1.99
N ASP A 152 6.00 -9.58 -1.32
CA ASP A 152 4.77 -10.08 -1.94
C ASP A 152 4.31 -9.18 -3.12
N ALA A 153 4.57 -7.87 -3.06
CA ALA A 153 4.26 -6.96 -4.15
C ALA A 153 5.19 -7.15 -5.36
N ILE A 154 6.49 -7.40 -5.12
CA ILE A 154 7.47 -7.70 -6.16
C ILE A 154 7.12 -9.01 -6.87
N ASP A 155 6.80 -10.07 -6.12
CA ASP A 155 6.47 -11.37 -6.68
C ASP A 155 5.19 -11.38 -7.55
N ARG A 156 4.34 -10.34 -7.42
CA ARG A 156 3.08 -10.21 -8.17
C ARG A 156 3.19 -9.33 -9.41
N ALA A 157 4.26 -8.55 -9.55
CA ALA A 157 4.48 -7.62 -10.66
C ALA A 157 4.95 -8.35 -11.93
#